data_AF-A0A328PR78-F1
#
_entry.id   AF-A0A328PR78-F1
#
_cell.length_a   1.000
_cell.length_b   1.000
_cell.length_c   1.000
_cell.angle_alpha   90.00
_cell.angle_beta   90.00
_cell.angle_gamma   90.00
#
_symmetry.space_group_name_H-M   'P 1'
#
loop_
_entity.id
_entity.type
_entity.pdbx_description
1 polymer ?
#
loop_
_entity_poly.entity_id
_entity_poly.type
_entity_poly.pdbx_seq_one_letter_code
_entity_poly.pdbx_strand_id
1 'polypeptide(L)'
;MSAYIKLISLICGAGIGLGGGIPLAIKALQVSSNNTGIKEGQAVVSSSASTSPSPSNSVGQSIRTGDREASEIQKQRAKSREQGNCVVLDDSDEITDVLWKFDKLSDDYTAIYCQNTNTETSVKISNWTGIFSDDLLLNSWSLRAGDRFDVTTETKTLGSGDYQTIFNGNRMETPITGEWGEPVTTDKGKSVMIVKILEPKGSQESIYLLFEGNSK
;
A
#
# COMPACT_ATOMS: atom_id res chain seq x y z
N MET A 1 23.85 12.40 -30.29
CA MET A 1 22.45 12.86 -30.43
C MET A 1 21.86 12.16 -31.64
N SER A 2 21.10 11.09 -31.41
CA SER A 2 20.42 10.32 -32.46
C SER A 2 18.97 10.17 -32.03
N ALA A 3 18.07 10.89 -32.68
CA ALA A 3 16.65 10.88 -32.39
C ALA A 3 15.98 9.79 -33.23
N TYR A 4 15.53 8.72 -32.58
CA TYR A 4 14.70 7.69 -33.20
C TYR A 4 13.24 8.13 -33.16
N ILE A 5 12.74 8.57 -34.32
CA ILE A 5 11.32 8.82 -34.57
C ILE A 5 10.65 7.45 -34.78
N LYS A 6 9.83 7.01 -33.81
CA LYS A 6 8.94 5.84 -33.98
C LYS A 6 7.71 6.27 -34.76
N LEU A 7 7.56 5.72 -35.97
CA LEU A 7 6.35 5.83 -36.80
C LEU A 7 5.19 5.09 -36.12
N ILE A 8 4.09 5.78 -35.86
CA ILE A 8 2.80 5.18 -35.48
C ILE A 8 2.06 4.83 -36.76
N SER A 9 1.87 3.54 -37.02
CA SER A 9 1.02 3.05 -38.11
C SER A 9 -0.44 3.10 -37.66
N LEU A 10 -1.21 4.00 -38.27
CA LEU A 10 -2.64 4.18 -38.05
C LEU A 10 -3.38 3.17 -38.94
N ILE A 11 -3.88 2.07 -38.37
CA ILE A 11 -4.79 1.16 -39.07
C ILE A 11 -6.22 1.68 -38.89
N CYS A 12 -6.75 2.35 -39.92
CA CYS A 12 -8.17 2.64 -40.03
C CYS A 12 -8.94 1.35 -40.32
N GLY A 13 -9.49 0.73 -39.28
CA GLY A 13 -10.50 -0.32 -39.40
C GLY A 13 -11.88 0.29 -39.57
N ALA A 14 -12.48 0.11 -40.75
CA ALA A 14 -13.88 0.42 -41.01
C ALA A 14 -14.77 -0.64 -40.33
N GLY A 15 -15.52 -0.22 -39.30
CA GLY A 15 -16.56 -1.03 -38.65
C GLY A 15 -17.93 -0.42 -38.90
N ILE A 16 -18.67 -0.99 -39.86
CA ILE A 16 -20.10 -0.73 -40.04
C ILE A 16 -20.84 -1.85 -39.29
N GLY A 17 -21.59 -1.50 -38.25
CA GLY A 17 -22.36 -2.45 -37.45
C GLY A 17 -23.52 -1.76 -36.75
N LEU A 18 -24.67 -1.77 -37.40
CA LEU A 18 -25.95 -1.27 -36.91
C LEU A 18 -26.57 -2.23 -35.89
N GLY A 19 -27.15 -1.68 -34.82
CA GLY A 19 -28.36 -2.23 -34.21
C GLY A 19 -28.24 -2.74 -32.76
N GLY A 20 -29.09 -2.19 -31.89
CA GLY A 20 -29.66 -2.95 -30.78
C GLY A 20 -29.54 -2.37 -29.36
N GLY A 21 -30.38 -1.36 -29.07
CA GLY A 21 -31.08 -1.14 -27.78
C GLY A 21 -30.39 -1.45 -26.44
N ILE A 22 -30.02 -0.38 -25.72
CA ILE A 22 -29.74 -0.40 -24.28
C ILE A 22 -30.98 0.13 -23.54
N PRO A 23 -31.59 -0.59 -22.60
CA PRO A 23 -32.35 0.06 -21.53
C PRO A 23 -31.41 0.38 -20.37
N LEU A 24 -31.13 1.68 -20.19
CA LEU A 24 -30.48 2.25 -19.02
C LEU A 24 -31.44 2.17 -17.82
N ALA A 25 -31.17 1.29 -16.86
CA ALA A 25 -31.77 1.34 -15.54
C ALA A 25 -30.82 2.06 -14.58
N ILE A 26 -31.04 3.37 -14.41
CA ILE A 26 -30.40 4.19 -13.37
C ILE A 26 -31.10 3.86 -12.05
N LYS A 27 -30.45 3.08 -11.17
CA LYS A 27 -30.86 2.99 -9.77
C LYS A 27 -30.23 4.16 -9.00
N ALA A 28 -31.08 5.05 -8.52
CA ALA A 28 -30.73 6.12 -7.61
C ALA A 28 -30.26 5.54 -6.26
N LEU A 29 -29.07 5.96 -5.81
CA LEU A 29 -28.62 5.81 -4.42
C LEU A 29 -29.30 6.90 -3.59
N GLN A 30 -30.20 6.50 -2.70
CA GLN A 30 -30.74 7.38 -1.65
C GLN A 30 -29.69 7.53 -0.55
N VAL A 31 -29.11 8.72 -0.44
CA VAL A 31 -28.34 9.17 0.72
C VAL A 31 -29.34 9.53 1.83
N SER A 32 -29.39 8.72 2.87
CA SER A 32 -30.14 9.02 4.10
C SER A 32 -29.27 9.83 5.04
N SER A 33 -29.48 11.15 5.06
CA SER A 33 -28.90 12.09 6.02
C SER A 33 -29.80 12.20 7.24
N ASN A 34 -29.39 11.66 8.38
CA ASN A 34 -30.05 11.90 9.67
C ASN A 34 -29.26 12.94 10.46
N ASN A 35 -29.87 14.10 10.67
CA ASN A 35 -29.34 15.17 11.50
C ASN A 35 -30.51 15.79 12.28
N THR A 36 -30.63 15.46 13.57
CA THR A 36 -31.44 16.14 14.61
C THR A 36 -31.09 15.50 15.95
N GLY A 37 -30.77 16.20 17.04
CA GLY A 37 -30.77 17.63 17.26
C GLY A 37 -30.16 18.00 18.61
N ILE A 38 -29.68 19.24 18.70
CA ILE A 38 -29.32 19.91 19.94
C ILE A 38 -30.55 20.69 20.39
N LYS A 39 -31.04 20.43 21.60
CA LYS A 39 -32.03 21.26 22.28
C LYS A 39 -31.31 22.23 23.21
N GLU A 40 -31.45 23.52 22.91
CA GLU A 40 -31.26 24.61 23.86
C GLU A 40 -32.37 24.62 24.91
N GLY A 41 -32.00 25.05 26.11
CA GLY A 41 -32.91 25.34 27.23
C GLY A 41 -32.22 26.26 28.24
N GLN A 42 -32.37 27.57 28.00
CA GLN A 42 -32.28 28.71 28.94
C GLN A 42 -33.06 28.43 30.26
N ALA A 43 -32.87 29.09 31.41
CA ALA A 43 -32.09 30.24 31.90
C ALA A 43 -32.28 30.30 33.45
N VAL A 44 -31.74 31.35 34.09
CA VAL A 44 -32.15 32.07 35.34
C VAL A 44 -30.88 32.34 36.19
N VAL A 45 -30.18 33.48 36.04
CA VAL A 45 -30.43 34.87 36.54
C VAL A 45 -29.76 35.17 37.91
N SER A 46 -28.87 36.17 37.88
CA SER A 46 -28.52 37.16 38.94
C SER A 46 -27.74 36.70 40.19
N SER A 47 -26.84 37.47 40.83
CA SER A 47 -26.30 38.84 40.65
C SER A 47 -25.07 39.02 41.57
N SER A 48 -24.21 39.98 41.21
CA SER A 48 -23.39 40.89 42.06
C SER A 48 -22.36 40.33 43.05
N ALA A 49 -21.08 40.67 42.87
CA ALA A 49 -20.47 41.89 43.42
C ALA A 49 -18.93 41.80 43.41
N SER A 50 -18.32 42.97 43.19
CA SER A 50 -16.91 43.31 43.01
C SER A 50 -16.02 43.17 44.24
N THR A 51 -14.76 42.76 44.01
CA THR A 51 -13.56 43.40 44.59
C THR A 51 -12.30 43.03 43.77
N SER A 52 -11.63 44.04 43.22
CA SER A 52 -10.21 43.95 42.83
C SER A 52 -9.33 43.89 44.10
N PRO A 53 -8.19 43.20 44.02
CA PRO A 53 -6.93 43.92 43.82
C PRO A 53 -5.96 43.25 42.83
N SER A 54 -5.24 44.06 42.06
CA SER A 54 -4.00 43.71 41.35
C SER A 54 -2.78 43.95 42.28
N PRO A 55 -1.52 43.64 41.89
CA PRO A 55 -1.00 42.65 40.93
C PRO A 55 0.20 41.84 41.50
N SER A 56 0.54 40.66 40.95
CA SER A 56 1.96 40.24 40.74
C SER A 56 2.14 38.84 40.12
N ASN A 57 3.13 38.77 39.22
CA ASN A 57 3.95 37.62 38.79
C ASN A 57 3.26 36.47 38.03
N SER A 58 3.36 36.40 36.70
CA SER A 58 4.49 35.91 35.88
C SER A 58 4.49 34.39 35.66
N VAL A 59 4.75 34.03 34.40
CA VAL A 59 5.30 32.75 33.91
C VAL A 59 4.27 31.65 33.62
N GLY A 60 3.80 31.69 32.38
CA GLY A 60 4.06 30.63 31.40
C GLY A 60 3.70 29.20 31.82
N GLN A 61 2.47 28.79 31.55
CA GLN A 61 2.12 27.39 31.46
C GLN A 61 1.29 27.15 30.19
N SER A 62 2.00 27.22 29.07
CA SER A 62 1.54 26.71 27.78
C SER A 62 2.75 26.05 27.14
N ILE A 63 2.53 24.91 26.48
CA ILE A 63 3.50 24.11 25.71
C ILE A 63 4.38 23.17 26.56
N ARG A 64 3.86 21.96 26.86
CA ARG A 64 4.68 20.76 27.17
C ARG A 64 4.16 19.45 26.57
N THR A 65 3.04 19.47 25.84
CA THR A 65 2.42 18.24 25.32
C THR A 65 3.04 17.78 24.00
N GLY A 66 3.58 18.69 23.17
CA GLY A 66 4.15 18.35 21.85
C GLY A 66 5.50 17.63 21.89
N ASP A 67 6.37 17.95 22.86
CA ASP A 67 7.72 17.38 22.92
C ASP A 67 7.72 15.89 23.33
N ARG A 68 6.72 15.47 24.10
CA ARG A 68 6.61 14.08 24.57
C ARG A 68 6.11 13.15 23.47
N GLU A 69 5.18 13.61 22.63
CA GLU A 69 4.63 12.84 21.51
C GLU A 69 5.64 12.66 20.38
N ALA A 70 6.40 13.71 20.03
CA ALA A 70 7.45 13.64 19.02
C ALA A 70 8.59 12.67 19.42
N SER A 71 8.94 12.64 20.71
CA SER A 71 9.95 11.73 21.26
C SER A 71 9.51 10.26 21.24
N GLU A 72 8.23 9.99 21.57
CA GLU A 72 7.65 8.65 21.52
C GLU A 72 7.61 8.11 20.08
N ILE A 73 7.20 8.94 19.11
CA ILE A 73 7.18 8.59 17.68
C ILE A 73 8.59 8.30 17.17
N GLN A 74 9.59 9.11 17.53
CA GLN A 74 10.98 8.86 17.15
C GLN A 74 11.51 7.53 17.72
N LYS A 75 11.19 7.22 18.98
CA LYS A 75 11.60 5.98 19.62
C LYS A 75 10.92 4.74 19.00
N GLN A 76 9.63 4.86 18.66
CA GLN A 76 8.92 3.80 17.93
C GLN A 76 9.48 3.57 16.53
N ARG A 77 9.85 4.65 15.81
CA ARG A 77 10.52 4.56 14.49
C ARG A 77 11.90 3.94 14.57
N ALA A 78 12.69 4.28 15.58
CA ALA A 78 13.98 3.64 15.81
C ALA A 78 13.80 2.13 16.01
N LYS A 79 12.82 1.73 16.83
CA LYS A 79 12.49 0.32 17.06
C LYS A 79 12.01 -0.41 15.80
N SER A 80 11.16 0.22 14.96
CA SER A 80 10.68 -0.40 13.72
C SER A 80 11.78 -0.59 12.67
N ARG A 81 12.92 0.10 12.79
CA ARG A 81 14.07 -0.08 11.88
C ARG A 81 15.02 -1.18 12.31
N GLU A 82 14.83 -1.73 13.51
CA GLU A 82 15.73 -2.73 14.09
C GLU A 82 15.18 -4.16 14.04
N GLN A 83 13.88 -4.34 13.76
CA GLN A 83 13.20 -5.64 13.89
C GLN A 83 12.37 -5.97 12.65
N GLY A 84 12.43 -7.21 12.19
CA GLY A 84 11.70 -7.67 11.01
C GLY A 84 12.60 -8.36 10.00
N ASN A 85 12.06 -9.38 9.36
CA ASN A 85 12.73 -10.11 8.28
C ASN A 85 12.57 -9.45 6.90
N CYS A 86 11.72 -8.43 6.79
CA CYS A 86 11.57 -7.59 5.62
C CYS A 86 11.98 -6.15 5.88
N VAL A 87 12.47 -5.47 4.85
CA VAL A 87 12.86 -4.06 4.86
C VAL A 87 12.23 -3.34 3.67
N VAL A 88 11.67 -2.16 3.90
CA VAL A 88 11.17 -1.28 2.85
C VAL A 88 12.36 -0.73 2.06
N LEU A 89 12.31 -0.87 0.75
CA LEU A 89 13.33 -0.38 -0.17
C LEU A 89 13.04 1.07 -0.56
N ASP A 90 14.10 1.76 -0.97
CA ASP A 90 13.97 3.06 -1.64
C ASP A 90 13.65 2.85 -3.13
N ASP A 91 13.16 3.89 -3.79
CA ASP A 91 12.82 3.87 -5.22
C ASP A 91 14.08 3.71 -6.06
N SER A 92 14.41 2.47 -6.40
CA SER A 92 15.55 2.16 -7.26
C SER A 92 15.17 2.15 -8.74
N ASP A 93 16.18 2.27 -9.60
CA ASP A 93 16.06 2.09 -11.05
C ASP A 93 15.50 0.71 -11.45
N GLU A 94 15.65 -0.31 -10.59
CA GLU A 94 15.12 -1.65 -10.80
C GLU A 94 13.62 -1.70 -10.47
N ILE A 95 13.20 -1.17 -9.32
CA ILE A 95 11.79 -1.09 -8.94
C ILE A 95 11.01 -0.25 -9.96
N THR A 96 11.55 0.91 -10.33
CA THR A 96 10.93 1.82 -11.29
C THR A 96 10.78 1.18 -12.68
N ASP A 97 11.75 0.37 -13.11
CA ASP A 97 11.68 -0.35 -14.39
C ASP A 97 10.56 -1.41 -14.40
N VAL A 98 10.37 -2.11 -13.28
CA VAL A 98 9.26 -3.06 -13.13
C VAL A 98 7.92 -2.34 -13.18
N LEU A 99 7.74 -1.28 -12.39
CA LEU A 99 6.47 -0.55 -12.35
C LEU A 99 6.13 0.09 -13.69
N TRP A 100 7.13 0.70 -14.36
CA TRP A 100 6.95 1.23 -15.71
C TRP A 100 6.51 0.14 -16.70
N LYS A 101 7.11 -1.06 -16.64
CA LYS A 101 6.79 -2.18 -17.54
C LYS A 101 5.30 -2.57 -17.50
N PHE A 102 4.64 -2.35 -16.37
CA PHE A 102 3.24 -2.70 -16.14
C PHE A 102 2.32 -1.49 -16.05
N ASP A 103 2.76 -0.32 -16.54
CA ASP A 103 2.01 0.94 -16.54
C ASP A 103 1.52 1.33 -15.13
N LYS A 104 2.36 1.14 -14.11
CA LYS A 104 2.07 1.45 -12.71
C LYS A 104 2.81 2.72 -12.26
N LEU A 105 2.19 3.46 -11.35
CA LEU A 105 2.76 4.66 -10.75
C LEU A 105 3.54 4.28 -9.48
N SER A 106 4.74 4.81 -9.29
CA SER A 106 5.60 4.43 -8.15
C SER A 106 5.03 4.81 -6.79
N ASP A 107 4.23 5.88 -6.72
CA ASP A 107 3.64 6.38 -5.48
C ASP A 107 2.47 5.54 -4.94
N ASP A 108 1.94 4.61 -5.74
CA ASP A 108 0.87 3.69 -5.34
C ASP A 108 1.41 2.31 -4.89
N TYR A 109 2.73 2.15 -4.86
CA TYR A 109 3.39 0.87 -4.57
C TYR A 109 4.53 0.99 -3.57
N THR A 110 4.61 0.00 -2.69
CA THR A 110 5.71 -0.17 -1.76
C THR A 110 6.53 -1.40 -2.15
N ALA A 111 7.84 -1.20 -2.35
CA ALA A 111 8.79 -2.29 -2.55
C ALA A 111 9.42 -2.72 -1.22
N ILE A 112 9.49 -4.03 -0.99
CA ILE A 112 10.13 -4.63 0.19
C ILE A 112 11.08 -5.74 -0.21
N TYR A 113 12.20 -5.83 0.48
CA TYR A 113 13.09 -6.98 0.42
C TYR A 113 12.91 -7.84 1.66
N CYS A 114 12.65 -9.11 1.46
CA CYS A 114 12.35 -10.07 2.51
C CYS A 114 13.36 -11.22 2.51
N GLN A 115 13.70 -11.69 3.70
CA GLN A 115 14.60 -12.82 3.92
C GLN A 115 13.96 -13.84 4.87
N ASN A 116 14.27 -15.12 4.66
CA ASN A 116 13.82 -16.22 5.51
C ASN A 116 12.30 -16.23 5.78
N THR A 117 11.48 -15.95 4.77
CA THR A 117 10.01 -15.88 4.95
C THR A 117 9.32 -17.23 4.98
N ASN A 118 9.94 -18.28 4.42
CA ASN A 118 9.34 -19.61 4.33
C ASN A 118 9.15 -20.24 5.71
N THR A 119 7.92 -20.63 6.02
CA THR A 119 7.58 -21.28 7.29
C THR A 119 7.71 -22.80 7.21
N GLU A 120 7.21 -23.47 6.16
CA GLU A 120 7.10 -24.95 6.17
C GLU A 120 7.16 -25.66 4.79
N THR A 121 7.55 -25.00 3.68
CA THR A 121 7.27 -25.54 2.32
C THR A 121 8.50 -25.96 1.49
N SER A 122 8.30 -26.93 0.59
CA SER A 122 9.31 -27.51 -0.34
C SER A 122 9.73 -26.57 -1.48
N VAL A 123 8.97 -25.50 -1.73
CA VAL A 123 9.28 -24.46 -2.72
C VAL A 123 9.97 -23.32 -1.99
N LYS A 124 11.28 -23.18 -2.18
CA LYS A 124 12.10 -22.26 -1.40
C LYS A 124 12.01 -20.83 -1.93
N ILE A 125 10.95 -20.11 -1.55
CA ILE A 125 10.95 -18.64 -1.57
C ILE A 125 11.48 -18.10 -0.24
N SER A 126 12.79 -18.17 -0.04
CA SER A 126 13.39 -17.65 1.19
C SER A 126 13.73 -16.16 1.08
N ASN A 127 14.29 -15.74 -0.05
CA ASN A 127 14.74 -14.37 -0.26
C ASN A 127 14.13 -13.84 -1.55
N TRP A 128 13.50 -12.68 -1.48
CA TRP A 128 12.79 -12.09 -2.60
C TRP A 128 12.56 -10.61 -2.36
N THR A 129 12.45 -9.86 -3.45
CA THR A 129 11.92 -8.50 -3.45
C THR A 129 10.49 -8.56 -3.95
N GLY A 130 9.55 -7.96 -3.23
CA GLY A 130 8.16 -7.87 -3.65
C GLY A 130 7.72 -6.42 -3.73
N ILE A 131 6.97 -6.10 -4.77
CA ILE A 131 6.38 -4.79 -4.98
C ILE A 131 4.88 -4.95 -4.83
N PHE A 132 4.32 -4.33 -3.80
CA PHE A 132 2.92 -4.44 -3.38
C PHE A 132 2.22 -3.13 -3.64
N SER A 133 0.96 -3.19 -4.09
CA SER A 133 0.10 -2.01 -4.03
C SER A 133 -0.06 -1.58 -2.57
N ASP A 134 -0.06 -0.27 -2.33
CA ASP A 134 -0.17 0.32 -1.01
C ASP A 134 -1.47 -0.08 -0.28
N ASP A 135 -2.54 -0.41 -1.02
CA ASP A 135 -3.81 -0.89 -0.47
C ASP A 135 -3.71 -2.26 0.20
N LEU A 136 -2.63 -3.00 -0.03
CA LEU A 136 -2.38 -4.30 0.58
C LEU A 136 -1.64 -4.21 1.91
N LEU A 137 -1.14 -3.01 2.27
CA LEU A 137 -0.30 -2.79 3.44
C LEU A 137 -0.96 -1.83 4.44
N LEU A 138 -0.96 -2.24 5.71
CA LEU A 138 -1.44 -1.42 6.82
C LEU A 138 -0.57 -0.19 7.02
N ASN A 139 -1.19 0.98 6.88
CA ASN A 139 -0.54 2.29 7.02
C ASN A 139 0.66 2.45 6.08
N SER A 140 0.51 2.02 4.82
CA SER A 140 1.50 2.19 3.74
C SER A 140 2.08 3.60 3.69
N TRP A 141 1.23 4.63 3.76
CA TRP A 141 1.61 6.05 3.83
C TRP A 141 2.63 6.42 4.92
N SER A 142 2.77 5.59 5.96
CA SER A 142 3.71 5.79 7.07
C SER A 142 5.02 5.02 6.92
N LEU A 143 5.08 4.06 6.00
CA LEU A 143 6.26 3.25 5.71
C LEU A 143 7.29 4.10 4.97
N ARG A 144 8.55 3.96 5.35
CA ARG A 144 9.69 4.65 4.74
C ARG A 144 10.79 3.66 4.45
N ALA A 145 11.63 3.98 3.46
CA ALA A 145 12.85 3.24 3.20
C ALA A 145 13.64 2.97 4.50
N GLY A 146 14.02 1.70 4.68
CA GLY A 146 14.72 1.19 5.87
C GLY A 146 13.82 0.76 7.02
N ASP A 147 12.51 1.07 7.01
CA ASP A 147 11.59 0.51 8.00
C ASP A 147 11.47 -1.00 7.81
N ARG A 148 11.34 -1.74 8.92
CA ARG A 148 11.30 -3.19 8.93
C ARG A 148 10.02 -3.73 9.54
N PHE A 149 9.65 -4.92 9.10
CA PHE A 149 8.49 -5.65 9.60
C PHE A 149 8.60 -7.14 9.25
N ASP A 150 7.71 -7.94 9.84
CA ASP A 150 7.73 -9.40 9.68
C ASP A 150 6.74 -9.84 8.61
N VAL A 151 7.22 -10.67 7.69
CA VAL A 151 6.40 -11.38 6.69
C VAL A 151 6.75 -12.85 6.72
N THR A 152 5.73 -13.69 6.74
CA THR A 152 5.82 -15.13 6.51
C THR A 152 5.17 -15.47 5.18
N THR A 153 5.66 -16.54 4.56
CA THR A 153 5.15 -17.03 3.28
C THR A 153 4.96 -18.54 3.32
N GLU A 154 3.81 -18.99 2.83
CA GLU A 154 3.50 -20.40 2.61
C GLU A 154 3.24 -20.62 1.13
N THR A 155 4.08 -21.43 0.46
CA THR A 155 3.92 -21.70 -0.97
C THR A 155 3.60 -23.17 -1.22
N LYS A 156 2.50 -23.43 -1.92
CA LYS A 156 2.13 -24.77 -2.37
C LYS A 156 2.15 -24.87 -3.88
N THR A 157 2.51 -26.04 -4.40
CA THR A 157 2.35 -26.37 -5.82
C THR A 157 0.90 -26.78 -6.07
N LEU A 158 0.29 -26.23 -7.12
CA LEU A 158 -1.08 -26.56 -7.54
C LEU A 158 -1.11 -27.65 -8.62
N GLY A 159 0.02 -27.93 -9.26
CA GLY A 159 0.09 -28.75 -10.46
C GLY A 159 1.40 -28.49 -11.22
N SER A 160 1.42 -28.79 -12.52
CA SER A 160 2.58 -28.72 -13.42
C SER A 160 3.19 -27.31 -13.56
N GLY A 161 3.94 -26.86 -12.55
CA GLY A 161 4.63 -25.57 -12.56
C GLY A 161 3.83 -24.42 -11.93
N ASP A 162 2.58 -24.65 -11.55
CA ASP A 162 1.74 -23.64 -10.93
C ASP A 162 1.96 -23.57 -9.41
N TYR A 163 2.06 -22.35 -8.90
CA TYR A 163 2.30 -22.08 -7.49
C TYR A 163 1.26 -21.12 -6.92
N GLN A 164 0.87 -21.36 -5.68
CA GLN A 164 0.09 -20.43 -4.88
C GLN A 164 0.87 -20.09 -3.62
N THR A 165 0.97 -18.81 -3.31
CA THR A 165 1.62 -18.30 -2.11
C THR A 165 0.62 -17.52 -1.26
N ILE A 166 0.64 -17.80 0.04
CA ILE A 166 -0.01 -16.97 1.05
C ILE A 166 1.08 -16.11 1.69
N PHE A 167 0.90 -14.79 1.62
CA PHE A 167 1.71 -13.81 2.32
C PHE A 167 0.97 -13.40 3.58
N ASN A 168 1.66 -13.42 4.72
CA ASN A 168 1.10 -12.95 5.98
C ASN A 168 2.14 -12.09 6.69
N GLY A 169 1.71 -11.12 7.48
CA GLY A 169 2.64 -10.24 8.17
C GLY A 169 1.94 -9.22 9.03
N ASN A 170 2.68 -8.62 9.96
CA ASN A 170 2.15 -7.60 10.88
C ASN A 170 1.83 -6.26 10.20
N ARG A 171 2.19 -6.11 8.92
CA ARG A 171 1.85 -4.95 8.07
C ARG A 171 0.84 -5.29 6.97
N MET A 172 0.21 -6.45 7.01
CA MET A 172 -0.87 -6.82 6.09
C MET A 172 -2.19 -6.83 6.87
N GLU A 173 -3.25 -6.25 6.32
CA GLU A 173 -4.55 -6.20 7.02
C GLU A 173 -5.14 -7.60 7.18
N THR A 174 -5.03 -8.38 6.11
CA THR A 174 -5.37 -9.79 6.06
C THR A 174 -4.28 -10.54 5.31
N PRO A 175 -4.13 -11.86 5.51
CA PRO A 175 -3.30 -12.67 4.64
C PRO A 175 -3.67 -12.46 3.17
N ILE A 176 -2.66 -12.35 2.31
CA ILE A 176 -2.83 -12.17 0.88
C ILE A 176 -2.55 -13.51 0.21
N THR A 177 -3.56 -14.08 -0.44
CA THR A 177 -3.38 -15.31 -1.22
C THR A 177 -3.23 -14.94 -2.68
N GLY A 178 -2.17 -15.40 -3.33
CA GLY A 178 -1.92 -15.13 -4.73
C GLY A 178 -1.42 -16.33 -5.52
N GLU A 179 -1.75 -16.36 -6.80
CA GLU A 179 -1.34 -17.38 -7.75
C GLU A 179 -0.27 -16.82 -8.68
N TRP A 180 0.78 -17.61 -8.90
CA TRP A 180 1.92 -17.22 -9.72
C TRP A 180 1.57 -17.37 -11.20
N GLY A 181 1.85 -16.32 -11.98
CA GLY A 181 1.77 -16.36 -13.43
C GLY A 181 3.08 -16.78 -14.08
N GLU A 182 3.15 -16.56 -15.39
CA GLU A 182 4.41 -16.72 -16.13
C GLU A 182 5.36 -15.54 -15.83
N PRO A 183 6.68 -15.79 -15.69
CA PRO A 183 7.65 -14.73 -15.50
C PRO A 183 7.73 -13.83 -16.74
N VAL A 184 7.74 -12.52 -16.52
CA VAL A 184 7.90 -11.50 -17.57
C VAL A 184 9.26 -10.83 -17.42
N THR A 185 9.94 -10.62 -18.54
CA THR A 185 11.23 -9.90 -18.54
C THR A 185 11.01 -8.40 -18.75
N THR A 186 11.61 -7.58 -17.88
CA THR A 186 11.62 -6.12 -18.03
C THR A 186 12.54 -5.68 -19.16
N ASP A 187 12.47 -4.40 -19.54
CA ASP A 187 13.29 -3.86 -20.62
C ASP A 187 14.79 -3.83 -20.25
N LYS A 188 15.12 -3.81 -18.95
CA LYS A 188 16.49 -3.99 -18.43
C LYS A 188 16.88 -5.45 -18.19
N GLY A 189 16.07 -6.41 -18.63
CA GLY A 189 16.39 -7.84 -18.58
C GLY A 189 16.12 -8.53 -17.24
N LYS A 190 15.33 -7.93 -16.34
CA LYS A 190 14.98 -8.54 -15.05
C LYS A 190 13.78 -9.47 -15.21
N SER A 191 13.88 -10.68 -14.67
CA SER A 191 12.75 -11.62 -14.63
C SER A 191 11.86 -11.29 -13.43
N VAL A 192 10.60 -10.95 -13.70
CA VAL A 192 9.60 -10.59 -12.70
C VAL A 192 8.49 -11.64 -12.72
N MET A 193 8.21 -12.22 -11.56
CA MET A 193 7.10 -13.12 -11.35
C MET A 193 5.87 -12.31 -10.95
N ILE A 194 4.80 -12.39 -11.75
CA ILE A 194 3.55 -11.69 -11.45
C ILE A 194 2.68 -12.61 -10.61
N VAL A 195 2.26 -12.14 -9.44
CA VAL A 195 1.36 -12.86 -8.55
C VAL A 195 0.00 -12.20 -8.58
N LYS A 196 -0.98 -12.90 -9.15
CA LYS A 196 -2.37 -12.47 -9.20
C LYS A 196 -3.03 -12.71 -7.85
N ILE A 197 -3.63 -11.67 -7.28
CA ILE A 197 -4.29 -11.76 -5.98
C ILE A 197 -5.63 -12.47 -6.11
N LEU A 198 -5.82 -13.51 -5.29
CA LEU A 198 -7.07 -14.25 -5.13
C LEU A 198 -7.82 -13.78 -3.89
N GLU A 199 -7.08 -13.48 -2.81
CA GLU A 199 -7.61 -12.97 -1.56
C GLU A 199 -6.73 -11.80 -1.07
N PRO A 200 -7.32 -10.67 -0.62
CA PRO A 200 -8.75 -10.41 -0.51
C PRO A 200 -9.47 -10.32 -1.87
N LYS A 201 -10.71 -10.84 -1.93
CA LYS A 201 -11.49 -10.92 -3.17
C LYS A 201 -11.78 -9.53 -3.74
N GLY A 202 -11.71 -9.41 -5.06
CA GLY A 202 -12.01 -8.17 -5.76
C GLY A 202 -10.82 -7.24 -5.95
N SER A 203 -9.64 -7.59 -5.39
CA SER A 203 -8.39 -6.92 -5.77
C SER A 203 -8.12 -7.15 -7.26
N GLN A 204 -7.93 -6.06 -8.00
CA GLN A 204 -7.45 -6.08 -9.39
C GLN A 204 -5.93 -5.89 -9.46
N GLU A 205 -5.30 -5.72 -8.31
CA GLU A 205 -3.87 -5.50 -8.20
C GLU A 205 -3.10 -6.81 -8.26
N SER A 206 -1.82 -6.69 -8.58
CA SER A 206 -0.88 -7.80 -8.61
C SER A 206 0.32 -7.48 -7.74
N ILE A 207 0.96 -8.52 -7.21
CA ILE A 207 2.25 -8.40 -6.54
C ILE A 207 3.33 -8.77 -7.56
N TYR A 208 4.38 -7.97 -7.64
CA TYR A 208 5.51 -8.25 -8.52
C TYR A 208 6.68 -8.77 -7.70
N LEU A 209 7.07 -10.01 -7.93
CA LEU A 209 8.17 -10.66 -7.22
C LEU A 209 9.42 -10.72 -8.08
N LEU A 210 10.55 -10.34 -7.51
CA LEU A 210 11.88 -10.51 -8.06
C LEU A 210 12.66 -11.45 -7.15
N PHE A 211 13.23 -12.48 -7.75
CA PHE A 211 14.13 -13.40 -7.06
C PHE A 211 15.56 -13.03 -7.42
N GLU A 212 16.42 -12.94 -6.42
CA GLU A 212 17.86 -12.86 -6.68
C GLU A 212 18.25 -14.09 -7.49
N GLY A 213 18.90 -13.85 -8.64
CA GLY A 213 19.11 -14.87 -9.64
C GLY A 213 19.77 -16.11 -9.03
N ASN A 214 19.13 -17.26 -9.21
CA ASN A 214 19.90 -18.48 -9.43
C ASN A 214 20.62 -18.27 -10.76
N SER A 215 21.79 -17.63 -10.72
CA SER A 215 22.79 -17.77 -11.77
C SER A 215 23.02 -19.26 -11.94
N LYS A 216 22.39 -19.85 -12.96
CA LYS A 216 22.77 -21.17 -13.45
C LYS A 216 24.20 -21.11 -13.97
#